data_AF-A0A7W8KQE1-F1
#
_entry.id   AF-A0A7W8KQE1-F1
#
_cell.length_a   1.000
_cell.length_b   1.000
_cell.length_c   1.000
_cell.angle_alpha   90.00
_cell.angle_beta   90.00
_cell.angle_gamma   90.00
#
_symmetry.space_group_name_H-M   'P 1'
#
loop_
_entity.id
_entity.type
_entity.pdbx_description
1 polymer ?
#
loop_
_entity_poly.entity_id
_entity_poly.type
_entity_poly.pdbx_seq_one_letter_code
_entity_poly.pdbx_strand_id
1 'polypeptide(L)' 'MANERNCIEHPTVINNVEYTLQSRTVELDDGMRHQEYRVLLNGDEIKSWTRGDILPYFGLKQD' A
#
# COMPACT_ATOMS: atom_id res chain seq x y z
N MET A 1 -10.66 -9.33 12.37
CA MET A 1 -11.39 -8.86 11.16
C MET A 1 -10.75 -7.54 10.76
N ALA A 2 -10.16 -7.46 9.57
CA ALA A 2 -9.53 -6.23 9.10
C ALA A 2 -10.61 -5.15 9.00
N ASN A 3 -10.57 -4.16 9.88
CA ASN A 3 -11.51 -3.04 9.85
C ASN A 3 -11.43 -2.39 8.47
N GLU A 4 -12.55 -2.34 7.78
CA GLU A 4 -12.74 -1.74 6.44
C GLU A 4 -12.34 -0.25 6.39
N ARG A 5 -12.07 0.36 7.55
CA ARG A 5 -11.54 1.73 7.70
C ARG A 5 -10.01 1.85 7.58
N ASN A 6 -9.29 0.73 7.56
CA ASN A 6 -7.82 0.72 7.54
C ASN A 6 -7.23 0.47 6.16
N CYS A 7 -8.05 0.32 5.11
CA CYS A 7 -7.59 0.05 3.75
C CYS A 7 -8.36 0.95 2.77
N ILE A 8 -7.63 1.78 2.03
CA ILE A 8 -8.15 2.62 0.95
C ILE A 8 -7.76 1.95 -0.36
N GLU A 9 -8.74 1.75 -1.24
CA GLU A 9 -8.52 1.18 -2.57
C GLU A 9 -8.79 2.22 -3.65
N HIS A 10 -7.96 2.22 -4.67
CA HIS A 10 -8.10 3.08 -5.84
C HIS A 10 -7.85 2.26 -7.12
N PRO A 11 -8.92 1.88 -7.85
CA PRO A 11 -8.81 1.27 -9.16
C PRO A 11 -8.16 2.25 -10.16
N THR A 12 -7.25 1.75 -10.99
CA THR A 12 -6.57 2.56 -12.02
C THR A 12 -6.24 1.71 -13.25
N VAL A 13 -5.96 2.36 -14.38
CA VAL A 13 -5.56 1.71 -15.63
C VAL A 13 -4.19 2.24 -16.03
N ILE A 14 -3.21 1.34 -16.15
CA ILE A 14 -1.84 1.67 -16.59
C ILE A 14 -1.52 0.77 -17.79
N ASN A 15 -1.13 1.37 -18.91
CA ASN A 15 -0.83 0.63 -20.15
C ASN A 15 -1.95 -0.33 -20.57
N ASN A 16 -3.20 0.11 -20.45
CA ASN A 16 -4.39 -0.67 -20.80
C ASN A 16 -4.59 -1.96 -19.97
N VAL A 17 -4.00 -2.02 -18.78
CA VAL A 17 -4.19 -3.08 -17.78
C VAL A 17 -4.79 -2.46 -16.52
N GLU A 18 -5.84 -3.08 -15.98
CA GLU A 18 -6.48 -2.67 -14.72
C GLU A 18 -5.68 -3.12 -13.51
N TYR A 19 -5.47 -2.20 -12.58
CA TYR A 19 -4.82 -2.44 -11.30
C TYR A 19 -5.65 -1.86 -10.17
N THR A 20 -5.46 -2.38 -8.97
CA THR A 20 -5.96 -1.74 -7.74
C THR A 20 -4.77 -1.26 -6.93
N LEU A 21 -4.70 0.05 -6.70
CA LEU A 21 -3.75 0.62 -5.75
C LEU A 21 -4.39 0.55 -4.35
N GLN A 22 -3.67 0.02 -3.37
CA GLN A 22 -4.13 -0.02 -2.00
C GLN A 22 -3.17 0.73 -1.08
N SER A 23 -3.74 1.45 -0.11
CA SER A 23 -3.03 2.01 1.03
C SER A 23 -3.66 1.47 2.29
N ARG A 24 -2.90 0.80 3.16
CA ARG A 24 -3.44 0.25 4.40
C ARG A 24 -2.57 0.49 5.62
N THR A 25 -3.20 0.56 6.79
CA THR A 25 -2.50 0.52 8.07
C THR A 25 -2.58 -0.89 8.64
N VAL A 26 -1.42 -1.51 8.84
CA VAL A 26 -1.28 -2.84 9.43
C VAL A 26 -0.80 -2.69 10.87
N GLU A 27 -1.41 -3.44 11.78
CA GLU A 27 -0.97 -3.58 13.17
C GLU A 27 -0.26 -4.93 13.30
N LEU A 28 0.96 -4.91 13.82
CA LEU A 28 1.82 -6.06 14.03
C LEU A 28 1.58 -6.65 15.43
N ASP A 29 2.07 -7.89 15.64
CA ASP A 29 1.90 -8.61 16.91
C ASP A 29 2.58 -7.93 18.12
N ASP A 30 3.54 -7.05 17.86
CA ASP A 30 4.23 -6.22 18.85
C ASP A 30 3.47 -4.91 19.19
N GLY A 31 2.30 -4.70 18.59
CA GLY A 31 1.47 -3.50 18.73
C GLY A 31 1.96 -2.32 17.89
N MET A 32 3.03 -2.47 17.09
CA MET A 32 3.43 -1.44 16.15
C MET A 32 2.46 -1.35 14.99
N ARG A 33 2.25 -0.13 14.49
CA ARG A 33 1.46 0.14 13.30
C ARG A 33 2.35 0.69 12.21
N HIS A 34 2.21 0.17 11.00
CA HIS A 34 2.87 0.74 9.83
C HIS A 34 1.91 0.88 8.66
N GLN A 35 2.27 1.78 7.76
CA GLN A 35 1.56 1.98 6.50
C GLN A 35 2.21 1.15 5.40
N GLU A 36 1.37 0.47 4.64
CA GLU A 36 1.73 -0.30 3.46
C GLU A 36 1.00 0.23 2.23
N TYR A 37 1.70 0.24 1.11
CA TYR A 37 1.19 0.63 -0.20
C TYR A 37 1.36 -0.57 -1.14
N ARG A 38 0.32 -0.93 -1.88
CA ARG A 38 0.31 -2.14 -2.72
C ARG A 38 -0.28 -1.89 -4.09
N VAL A 39 0.20 -2.64 -5.07
CA VAL A 39 -0.43 -2.78 -6.38
C VAL A 39 -0.98 -4.19 -6.48
N LEU A 40 -2.27 -4.30 -6.76
CA LEU A 40 -2.93 -5.55 -7.05
C LEU A 40 -3.23 -5.67 -8.54
N LEU A 41 -3.06 -6.87 -9.09
CA LEU A 41 -3.53 -7.28 -10.40
C LEU A 41 -4.47 -8.46 -10.22
N ASN A 42 -5.74 -8.33 -10.63
CA ASN A 42 -6.77 -9.35 -10.41
C ASN A 42 -6.93 -9.79 -8.94
N GLY A 43 -6.64 -8.88 -7.99
CA GLY A 43 -6.67 -9.16 -6.56
C GLY A 43 -5.35 -9.66 -5.97
N ASP A 44 -4.39 -10.07 -6.81
CA ASP A 44 -3.09 -10.57 -6.37
C ASP A 44 -2.09 -9.43 -6.19
N GLU A 45 -1.36 -9.43 -5.07
CA GLU A 45 -0.29 -8.47 -4.80
C GLU A 45 0.90 -8.73 -5.72
N ILE A 46 1.17 -7.79 -6.62
CA ILE A 46 2.32 -7.87 -7.54
C ILE A 46 3.48 -6.97 -7.11
N LYS A 47 3.20 -5.99 -6.24
CA LYS A 47 4.21 -5.09 -5.68
C LYS A 47 3.71 -4.46 -4.39
N SER A 48 4.61 -4.30 -3.43
CA SER A 48 4.34 -3.64 -2.16
C SER A 48 5.52 -2.79 -1.72
N TRP A 49 5.19 -1.80 -0.89
CA TRP A 49 6.13 -0.88 -0.27
C TRP A 49 5.65 -0.52 1.13
N THR A 50 6.58 -0.27 2.02
CA THR A 50 6.32 0.46 3.26
C THR A 50 6.40 1.97 3.02
N ARG A 51 6.00 2.75 4.03
CA ARG A 51 6.25 4.19 4.03
C ARG A 51 7.73 4.54 3.81
N GLY A 52 8.66 3.81 4.42
CA GLY A 52 10.10 4.07 4.27
C GLY A 52 10.56 3.92 2.82
N ASP A 53 10.07 2.90 2.12
CA ASP A 53 10.47 2.59 0.74
C ASP A 53 9.99 3.65 -0.25
N ILE A 54 8.88 4.34 0.02
CA ILE A 54 8.33 5.32 -0.91
C ILE A 54 8.88 6.73 -0.74
N LEU A 55 9.37 7.09 0.46
CA LEU A 55 9.89 8.44 0.75
C LEU A 55 10.95 8.92 -0.27
N PRO A 56 11.90 8.08 -0.73
CA PRO A 56 12.89 8.48 -1.73
C PRO A 56 12.28 8.91 -3.07
N TYR A 57 11.14 8.34 -3.50
CA TYR A 57 10.49 8.75 -4.75
C TYR A 57 9.95 10.18 -4.70
N PHE A 58 9.73 10.71 -3.49
CA PHE A 58 9.28 12.08 -3.25
C PHE A 58 10.42 13.01 -2.80
N GLY A 59 11.67 12.53 -2.82
CA GLY A 59 12.83 13.30 -2.32
C GLY A 59 12.82 13.50 -0.80
N LEU A 60 12.02 12.72 -0.08
CA LEU A 60 11.93 12.77 1.38
C LEU A 60 12.91 11.75 2.00
N LYS A 61 13.51 12.11 3.13
CA LYS A 61 14.29 11.19 3.95
C LYS A 61 13.46 10.73 5.13
N GLN A 62 13.69 9.50 5.56
CA GLN A 62 13.18 8.99 6.82
C GLN A 62 14.00 9.66 7.94
N ASP A 63 13.34 10.44 8.80
CA ASP A 63 13.95 11.07 9.98
C ASP A 63 14.10 10.04 11.12
#